data_AF-A0A093Y4H4-F1
#
_entry.id   AF-A0A093Y4H4-F1
#
_cell.length_a   1.000
_cell.length_b   1.000
_cell.length_c   1.000
_cell.angle_alpha   90.00
_cell.angle_beta   90.00
_cell.angle_gamma   90.00
#
_symmetry.space_group_name_H-M   'P 1'
#
loop_
_entity.id
_entity.type
_entity.pdbx_description
1 polymer ?
#
loop_
_entity_poly.entity_id
_entity_poly.type
_entity_poly.pdbx_seq_one_letter_code
_entity_poly.pdbx_strand_id
1 'polypeptide(L)'
;MDSTSNEHPAAVPSAAGEEDERIIEATKSLRRHIGLAEDPTDPSSVASPNPEEPMFWIEVAPPSTRGAKCRLDSCTENIMPDDYRIAVNPGSNSFRGHQNSDYYHVACFERIADFSQAAFLDRVQPLTRRMWPFRNLKSSSMLDGNYLLDAGAERLTLEWKRSVGKLIDERDGVKAKDDSKDGLKDDSTDDSKDDLNPVFRNLLYNAGSSKYVPQEIPNMDTFERHLLTTTLAPNESDGPDDDDEWNLFDEYLVAREDDPTSLDSRHTLSATLFLWGQHVVLATSSNLTEKGKEQKEAELTPKAIRAIKRLAVTPMPDIQSAFRGGRF
;
A
#
# COMPACT_ATOMS: atom_id res chain seq x y z
N MET A 1 -39.73 2.70 60.97
CA MET A 1 -38.40 2.11 60.71
C MET A 1 -38.31 2.03 59.21
N ASP A 2 -37.88 3.13 58.60
CA ASP A 2 -37.75 3.25 57.16
C ASP A 2 -36.29 2.96 56.80
N SER A 3 -36.06 1.84 56.12
CA SER A 3 -34.77 1.47 55.57
C SER A 3 -34.75 1.86 54.09
N THR A 4 -34.20 3.02 53.80
CA THR A 4 -33.84 3.45 52.45
C THR A 4 -32.54 2.76 52.03
N SER A 5 -32.63 1.82 51.11
CA SER A 5 -31.50 1.23 50.39
C SER A 5 -31.00 2.21 49.32
N ASN A 6 -29.82 2.79 49.54
CA ASN A 6 -29.05 3.51 48.51
C ASN A 6 -28.37 2.49 47.61
N GLU A 7 -28.95 2.21 46.45
CA GLU A 7 -28.21 1.61 45.32
C GLU A 7 -27.67 2.76 44.46
N HIS A 8 -26.36 2.97 44.51
CA HIS A 8 -25.66 3.67 43.44
C HIS A 8 -25.42 2.69 42.30
N PRO A 9 -25.92 2.96 41.07
CA PRO A 9 -25.44 2.23 39.91
C PRO A 9 -24.03 2.73 39.58
N ALA A 10 -23.04 1.85 39.75
CA ALA A 10 -21.73 2.04 39.14
C ALA A 10 -21.92 2.04 37.62
N ALA A 11 -21.75 3.19 36.99
CA ALA A 11 -21.72 3.31 35.54
C ALA A 11 -20.50 2.52 35.03
N VAL A 12 -20.75 1.38 34.41
CA VAL A 12 -19.74 0.64 33.65
C VAL A 12 -19.42 1.48 32.41
N PRO A 13 -18.19 1.97 32.21
CA PRO A 13 -17.81 2.58 30.94
C PRO A 13 -18.00 1.53 29.83
N SER A 14 -18.75 1.87 28.79
CA SER A 14 -18.94 0.97 27.66
C SER A 14 -17.62 0.76 26.93
N ALA A 15 -17.24 -0.48 26.66
CA ALA A 15 -15.99 -0.86 25.96
C ALA A 15 -15.74 -0.08 24.65
N ALA A 16 -16.79 0.40 23.98
CA ALA A 16 -16.68 1.26 22.79
C ALA A 16 -16.00 2.61 23.07
N GLY A 17 -16.26 3.23 24.23
CA GLY A 17 -15.63 4.50 24.61
C GLY A 17 -14.13 4.35 24.89
N GLU A 18 -13.71 3.23 25.50
CA GLU A 18 -12.30 2.94 25.75
C GLU A 18 -11.52 2.61 24.46
N GLU A 19 -12.16 1.96 23.49
CA GLU A 19 -11.54 1.68 22.19
C GLU A 19 -11.28 2.97 21.41
N ASP A 20 -12.24 3.89 21.39
CA ASP A 20 -12.12 5.19 20.74
C ASP A 20 -11.00 6.02 21.39
N GLU A 21 -10.89 6.05 22.72
CA GLU A 21 -9.81 6.73 23.43
C GLU A 21 -8.42 6.18 23.05
N ARG A 22 -8.26 4.85 22.95
CA ARG A 22 -6.98 4.24 22.55
C ARG A 22 -6.60 4.59 21.12
N ILE A 23 -7.57 4.66 20.20
CA ILE A 23 -7.34 5.07 18.82
C ILE A 23 -6.93 6.54 18.75
N ILE A 24 -7.58 7.40 19.53
CA ILE A 24 -7.24 8.83 19.61
C ILE A 24 -5.79 8.99 20.09
N GLU A 25 -5.39 8.31 21.17
CA GLU A 25 -4.03 8.39 21.69
C GLU A 25 -2.98 7.83 20.70
N ALA A 26 -3.28 6.70 20.07
CA ALA A 26 -2.42 6.12 19.04
C ALA A 26 -2.27 7.06 17.82
N THR A 27 -3.34 7.75 17.42
CA THR A 27 -3.33 8.76 16.36
C THR A 27 -2.42 9.93 16.72
N LYS A 28 -2.57 10.49 17.93
CA LYS A 28 -1.69 11.58 18.44
C LYS A 28 -0.23 11.15 18.47
N SER A 29 0.03 9.94 18.96
CA SER A 29 1.37 9.37 19.03
C SER A 29 2.00 9.23 17.64
N LEU A 30 1.25 8.71 16.66
CA LEU A 30 1.72 8.59 15.28
C LEU A 30 2.00 9.96 14.65
N ARG A 31 1.11 10.94 14.83
CA ARG A 31 1.29 12.32 14.34
C ARG A 31 2.58 12.94 14.89
N ARG A 32 2.79 12.84 16.19
CA ARG A 32 4.04 13.29 16.84
C ARG A 32 5.27 12.56 16.31
N HIS A 33 5.18 11.24 16.09
CA HIS A 33 6.29 10.43 15.55
C HIS A 33 6.71 10.89 14.15
N ILE A 34 5.76 11.30 13.32
CA ILE A 34 6.02 11.80 11.96
C ILE A 34 6.23 13.32 11.89
N GLY A 35 6.30 14.01 13.03
CA GLY A 35 6.58 15.44 13.08
C GLY A 35 5.38 16.35 12.80
N LEU A 36 4.16 15.88 12.98
CA LEU A 36 2.93 16.68 12.90
C LEU A 36 2.39 17.07 14.29
N ALA A 37 1.63 18.16 14.34
CA ALA A 37 0.82 18.56 15.48
C ALA A 37 -0.11 17.41 15.93
N GLU A 38 -0.17 17.11 17.24
CA GLU A 38 -1.01 16.02 17.77
C GLU A 38 -2.48 16.24 17.47
N ASP A 39 -2.94 17.48 17.63
CA ASP A 39 -4.25 17.94 17.21
C ASP A 39 -4.10 18.84 15.97
N PRO A 40 -4.69 18.47 14.81
CA PRO A 40 -4.68 19.31 13.61
C PRO A 40 -5.27 20.71 13.84
N THR A 41 -6.13 20.87 14.85
CA THR A 41 -6.84 22.11 15.15
C THR A 41 -6.12 23.00 16.16
N ASP A 42 -5.07 22.49 16.83
CA ASP A 42 -4.28 23.27 17.79
C ASP A 42 -2.91 23.68 17.22
N PRO A 43 -2.75 24.94 16.78
CA PRO A 43 -1.49 25.45 16.23
C PRO A 43 -0.36 25.56 17.28
N SER A 44 -0.65 25.33 18.57
CA SER A 44 0.30 25.46 19.67
C SER A 44 1.16 24.20 19.86
N SER A 45 0.76 23.05 19.28
CA SER A 45 1.54 21.82 19.35
C SER A 45 2.65 21.80 18.29
N VAL A 46 3.70 22.58 18.53
CA VAL A 46 4.86 22.65 17.65
C VAL A 46 5.63 21.32 17.71
N ALA A 47 5.53 20.53 16.66
CA ALA A 47 6.34 19.34 16.51
C ALA A 47 7.82 19.71 16.32
N SER A 48 8.69 19.05 17.07
CA SER A 48 10.14 19.14 16.83
C SER A 48 10.48 18.26 15.62
N PRO A 49 11.24 18.76 14.63
CA PRO A 49 11.61 17.96 13.47
C PRO A 49 12.44 16.76 13.92
N ASN A 50 11.94 15.56 13.62
CA ASN A 50 12.65 14.31 13.88
C ASN A 50 13.70 14.14 12.76
N PRO A 51 14.99 13.93 13.05
CA PRO A 51 16.04 13.84 12.02
C PRO A 51 15.89 12.63 11.08
N GLU A 52 15.13 11.60 11.48
CA GLU A 52 14.78 10.47 10.63
C GLU A 52 13.26 10.42 10.43
N GLU A 53 12.80 10.71 9.22
CA GLU A 53 11.38 10.67 8.88
C GLU A 53 10.92 9.20 8.71
N PRO A 54 9.95 8.73 9.51
CA PRO A 54 9.47 7.36 9.42
C PRO A 54 8.68 7.14 8.13
N MET A 55 8.99 6.03 7.45
CA MET A 55 8.29 5.55 6.26
C MET A 55 7.34 4.41 6.62
N PHE A 56 6.23 4.31 5.89
CA PHE A 56 5.20 3.28 6.06
C PHE A 56 5.33 2.25 4.95
N TRP A 57 5.97 1.13 5.26
CA TRP A 57 6.28 0.10 4.29
C TRP A 57 5.15 -0.91 4.19
N ILE A 58 4.58 -1.08 2.99
CA ILE A 58 3.67 -2.18 2.71
C ILE A 58 4.51 -3.38 2.31
N GLU A 59 4.44 -4.45 3.10
CA GLU A 59 5.26 -5.65 2.93
C GLU A 59 4.44 -6.90 3.24
N VAL A 60 4.94 -8.06 2.78
CA VAL A 60 4.41 -9.36 3.19
C VAL A 60 5.03 -9.75 4.54
N ALA A 61 4.22 -10.32 5.42
CA ALA A 61 4.71 -10.87 6.67
C ALA A 61 5.55 -12.14 6.41
N PRO A 62 6.82 -12.19 6.86
CA PRO A 62 7.70 -13.31 6.57
C PRO A 62 7.27 -14.59 7.32
N PRO A 63 7.78 -15.76 6.91
CA PRO A 63 7.53 -17.03 7.60
C PRO A 63 7.82 -16.96 9.10
N SER A 64 6.81 -17.31 9.91
CA SER A 64 6.87 -17.30 11.37
C SER A 64 5.79 -18.22 11.95
N THR A 65 6.12 -18.98 12.99
CA THR A 65 5.14 -19.87 13.65
C THR A 65 4.12 -19.11 14.49
N ARG A 66 4.41 -17.85 14.86
CA ARG A 66 3.56 -17.04 15.75
C ARG A 66 3.06 -15.76 15.12
N GLY A 67 3.54 -15.42 13.92
CA GLY A 67 3.30 -14.10 13.33
C GLY A 67 4.00 -12.97 14.11
N ALA A 68 3.64 -11.73 13.80
CA ALA A 68 4.05 -10.52 14.51
C ALA A 68 2.86 -9.90 15.25
N LYS A 69 3.07 -9.35 16.45
CA LYS A 69 1.98 -8.67 17.17
C LYS A 69 1.66 -7.33 16.49
N CYS A 70 0.37 -7.06 16.22
CA CYS A 70 -0.09 -5.75 15.79
C CYS A 70 0.16 -4.70 16.89
N ARG A 71 0.62 -3.51 16.51
CA ARG A 71 0.98 -2.43 17.43
C ARG A 71 -0.19 -1.54 17.85
N LEU A 72 -1.36 -1.71 17.25
CA LEU A 72 -2.57 -1.04 17.73
C LEU A 72 -3.08 -1.77 18.99
N ASP A 73 -3.15 -1.09 20.12
CA ASP A 73 -3.47 -1.71 21.42
C ASP A 73 -4.87 -2.35 21.51
N SER A 74 -5.81 -1.93 20.67
CA SER A 74 -7.13 -2.57 20.55
C SER A 74 -7.12 -3.84 19.71
N CYS A 75 -6.05 -4.12 18.95
CA CYS A 75 -5.91 -5.33 18.16
C CYS A 75 -5.24 -6.44 18.98
N THR A 76 -5.96 -7.53 19.20
CA THR A 76 -5.44 -8.73 19.89
C THR A 76 -4.80 -9.74 18.95
N GLU A 77 -5.03 -9.60 17.66
CA GLU A 77 -4.60 -10.56 16.65
C GLU A 77 -3.12 -10.36 16.27
N ASN A 78 -2.48 -11.48 15.93
CA ASN A 78 -1.18 -11.44 15.29
C ASN A 78 -1.35 -11.27 13.78
N ILE A 79 -0.39 -10.60 13.16
CA ILE A 79 -0.18 -10.56 11.72
C ILE A 79 0.52 -11.85 11.35
N MET A 80 -0.18 -12.75 10.67
CA MET A 80 0.31 -14.08 10.34
C MET A 80 1.20 -14.03 9.10
N PRO A 81 2.04 -15.05 8.86
CA PRO A 81 2.82 -15.13 7.63
C PRO A 81 1.95 -15.00 6.39
N ASP A 82 2.53 -14.46 5.33
CA ASP A 82 1.88 -14.21 4.04
C ASP A 82 0.78 -13.11 4.07
N ASP A 83 0.42 -12.58 5.24
CA ASP A 83 -0.45 -11.40 5.35
C ASP A 83 0.28 -10.13 4.86
N TYR A 84 -0.43 -9.28 4.12
CA TYR A 84 0.02 -7.90 3.89
C TYR A 84 -0.04 -7.10 5.19
N ARG A 85 1.01 -6.31 5.45
CA ARG A 85 1.12 -5.49 6.66
C ARG A 85 1.76 -4.15 6.38
N ILE A 86 1.60 -3.22 7.32
CA ILE A 86 2.35 -1.97 7.37
C ILE A 86 3.45 -2.09 8.40
N ALA A 87 4.68 -1.77 8.00
CA ALA A 87 5.82 -1.61 8.88
C ALA A 87 6.27 -0.15 8.92
N VAL A 88 6.10 0.50 10.07
CA VAL A 88 6.58 1.88 10.31
C VAL A 88 8.06 1.80 10.66
N ASN A 89 8.92 2.44 9.87
CA ASN A 89 10.37 2.38 10.03
C ASN A 89 11.06 3.74 9.85
N PRO A 90 11.86 4.22 10.82
CA PRO A 90 11.97 3.67 12.18
C PRO A 90 10.65 3.69 12.94
N GLY A 91 10.45 2.73 13.83
CA GLY A 91 9.29 2.70 14.72
C GLY A 91 9.39 3.72 15.86
N SER A 92 8.27 3.94 16.53
CA SER A 92 8.15 4.84 17.70
C SER A 92 8.80 4.25 18.97
N ASN A 93 8.90 2.92 19.02
CA ASN A 93 9.44 2.21 20.17
C ASN A 93 10.92 1.86 19.99
N SER A 94 11.79 2.44 20.82
CA SER A 94 13.18 1.99 20.94
C SER A 94 13.30 0.88 21.98
N PHE A 95 13.90 -0.26 21.62
CA PHE A 95 14.31 -1.27 22.60
C PHE A 95 15.84 -1.34 22.62
N ARG A 96 16.44 -1.09 23.80
CA ARG A 96 17.91 -1.07 24.00
C ARG A 96 18.66 -0.15 23.02
N GLY A 97 18.08 1.01 22.71
CA GLY A 97 18.70 2.00 21.83
C GLY A 97 18.61 1.68 20.33
N HIS A 98 17.95 0.58 19.94
CA HIS A 98 17.64 0.30 18.54
C HIS A 98 16.16 0.54 18.28
N GLN A 99 15.87 1.40 17.31
CA GLN A 99 14.51 1.59 16.79
C GLN A 99 14.18 0.40 15.89
N ASN A 100 13.25 -0.44 16.33
CA ASN A 100 12.71 -1.53 15.52
C ASN A 100 11.48 -1.01 14.77
N SER A 101 11.12 -1.68 13.67
CA SER A 101 9.87 -1.36 12.99
C SER A 101 8.66 -1.70 13.85
N ASP A 102 7.64 -0.84 13.80
CA ASP A 102 6.33 -1.11 14.40
C ASP A 102 5.41 -1.72 13.33
N TYR A 103 4.83 -2.89 13.61
CA TYR A 103 4.02 -3.65 12.65
C TYR A 103 2.54 -3.51 12.93
N TYR A 104 1.74 -3.32 11.87
CA TYR A 104 0.29 -3.20 11.94
C TYR A 104 -0.35 -4.03 10.84
N HIS A 105 -1.52 -4.62 11.10
CA HIS A 105 -2.42 -4.97 10.00
C HIS A 105 -2.76 -3.69 9.23
N VAL A 106 -2.90 -3.78 7.90
CA VAL A 106 -3.18 -2.61 7.05
C VAL A 106 -4.42 -1.86 7.55
N ALA A 107 -5.51 -2.59 7.80
CA ALA A 107 -6.76 -2.01 8.29
C ALA A 107 -6.62 -1.35 9.67
N CYS A 108 -5.82 -1.93 10.58
CA CYS A 108 -5.58 -1.34 11.89
C CYS A 108 -4.79 -0.03 11.81
N PHE A 109 -3.82 0.05 10.90
CA PHE A 109 -3.04 1.27 10.71
C PHE A 109 -3.89 2.40 10.14
N GLU A 110 -4.78 2.11 9.19
CA GLU A 110 -5.74 3.09 8.62
C GLU A 110 -6.71 3.69 9.67
N ARG A 111 -6.89 3.04 10.84
CA ARG A 111 -7.67 3.63 11.94
C ARG A 111 -6.97 4.84 12.56
N ILE A 112 -5.63 4.86 12.54
CA ILE A 112 -4.80 5.87 13.20
C ILE A 112 -4.04 6.78 12.21
N ALA A 113 -3.89 6.35 10.96
CA ALA A 113 -3.27 7.11 9.88
C ALA A 113 -4.34 7.66 8.94
N ASP A 114 -4.33 8.96 8.72
CA ASP A 114 -5.28 9.62 7.81
C ASP A 114 -4.65 9.83 6.44
N PHE A 115 -4.86 8.87 5.54
CA PHE A 115 -4.32 8.93 4.18
C PHE A 115 -4.97 9.98 3.28
N SER A 116 -6.02 10.68 3.74
CA SER A 116 -6.50 11.89 3.06
C SER A 116 -5.57 13.10 3.27
N GLN A 117 -4.55 12.98 4.13
CA GLN A 117 -3.52 13.99 4.32
C GLN A 117 -2.25 13.57 3.56
N ALA A 118 -1.74 14.46 2.70
CA ALA A 118 -0.53 14.21 1.91
C ALA A 118 0.67 13.76 2.77
N ALA A 119 0.81 14.35 3.97
CA ALA A 119 1.86 13.98 4.91
C ALA A 119 1.85 12.49 5.29
N PHE A 120 0.69 11.83 5.39
CA PHE A 120 0.65 10.40 5.64
C PHE A 120 0.87 9.59 4.35
N LEU A 121 0.22 10.01 3.26
CA LEU A 121 0.27 9.30 1.99
C LEU A 121 1.69 9.25 1.40
N ASP A 122 2.43 10.36 1.44
CA ASP A 122 3.78 10.47 0.88
C ASP A 122 4.75 9.44 1.50
N ARG A 123 4.52 9.08 2.77
CA ARG A 123 5.32 8.12 3.54
C ARG A 123 5.02 6.66 3.18
N VAL A 124 3.92 6.36 2.49
CA VAL A 124 3.59 4.99 2.08
C VAL A 124 4.52 4.53 0.96
N GLN A 125 5.17 3.38 1.12
CA GLN A 125 6.05 2.80 0.13
C GLN A 125 5.80 1.29 0.01
N PRO A 126 5.56 0.75 -1.20
CA PRO A 126 5.57 -0.69 -1.39
C PRO A 126 7.00 -1.22 -1.22
N LEU A 127 7.14 -2.33 -0.51
CA LEU A 127 8.42 -3.00 -0.39
C LEU A 127 8.66 -3.87 -1.62
N THR A 128 9.45 -3.35 -2.55
CA THR A 128 9.79 -3.98 -3.83
C THR A 128 11.27 -4.33 -3.92
N ARG A 129 11.62 -5.08 -4.96
CA ARG A 129 13.01 -5.37 -5.37
C ARG A 129 13.90 -4.14 -5.57
N ARG A 130 13.31 -2.94 -5.74
CA ARG A 130 14.04 -1.67 -5.92
C ARG A 130 14.11 -0.85 -4.64
N MET A 131 13.08 -0.94 -3.80
CA MET A 131 12.93 -0.07 -2.63
C MET A 131 13.55 -0.65 -1.35
N TRP A 132 13.85 -1.95 -1.33
CA TRP A 132 14.39 -2.61 -0.15
C TRP A 132 15.66 -2.00 0.48
N PRO A 133 16.61 -1.37 -0.25
CA PRO A 133 17.79 -0.82 0.39
C PRO A 133 17.43 0.28 1.39
N PHE A 134 16.31 0.98 1.16
CA PHE A 134 15.79 2.04 2.03
C PHE A 134 15.01 1.51 3.24
N ARG A 135 14.59 0.22 3.21
CA ARG A 135 13.87 -0.44 4.30
C ARG A 135 14.78 -0.85 5.47
N ASN A 136 16.10 -0.72 5.33
CA ASN A 136 17.11 -1.20 6.27
C ASN A 136 17.01 -2.73 6.52
N LEU A 137 16.66 -3.49 5.47
CA LEU A 137 16.69 -4.95 5.51
C LEU A 137 18.08 -5.47 5.17
N LYS A 138 18.42 -6.62 5.75
CA LYS A 138 19.62 -7.36 5.33
C LYS A 138 19.43 -7.91 3.92
N SER A 139 20.48 -7.90 3.11
CA SER A 139 20.43 -8.45 1.75
C SER A 139 20.00 -9.93 1.72
N SER A 140 20.28 -10.71 2.78
CA SER A 140 19.81 -12.10 2.89
C SER A 140 18.27 -12.17 2.95
N SER A 141 17.62 -11.25 3.68
CA SER A 141 16.16 -11.19 3.79
C SER A 141 15.47 -10.89 2.46
N MET A 142 16.22 -10.30 1.53
CA MET A 142 15.76 -10.00 0.18
C MET A 142 15.88 -11.18 -0.77
N LEU A 143 16.95 -11.97 -0.66
CA LEU A 143 17.18 -13.12 -1.53
C LEU A 143 16.12 -14.22 -1.31
N ASP A 144 15.53 -14.26 -0.12
CA ASP A 144 14.45 -15.20 0.19
C ASP A 144 13.07 -14.68 -0.26
N GLY A 145 12.94 -13.42 -0.68
CA GLY A 145 11.69 -12.81 -1.15
C GLY A 145 10.62 -12.59 -0.07
N ASN A 146 10.85 -13.06 1.16
CA ASN A 146 9.87 -13.18 2.25
C ASN A 146 9.16 -11.89 2.69
N TYR A 147 9.65 -10.72 2.31
CA TYR A 147 9.03 -9.43 2.65
C TYR A 147 8.45 -8.71 1.43
N LEU A 148 8.85 -9.13 0.23
CA LEU A 148 8.49 -8.45 -0.99
C LEU A 148 7.03 -8.70 -1.33
N LEU A 149 6.37 -7.64 -1.79
CA LEU A 149 5.05 -7.77 -2.38
C LEU A 149 5.10 -8.65 -3.63
N ASP A 150 4.05 -9.44 -3.85
CA ASP A 150 3.76 -9.96 -5.17
C ASP A 150 3.48 -8.82 -6.16
N ALA A 151 3.58 -9.14 -7.45
CA ALA A 151 3.42 -8.16 -8.51
C ALA A 151 2.07 -7.43 -8.45
N GLY A 152 0.96 -8.12 -8.15
CA GLY A 152 -0.35 -7.49 -8.04
C GLY A 152 -0.43 -6.49 -6.90
N ALA A 153 -0.01 -6.88 -5.69
CA ALA A 153 0.01 -5.99 -4.53
C ALA A 153 0.96 -4.79 -4.72
N GLU A 154 2.11 -4.99 -5.38
CA GLU A 154 3.02 -3.90 -5.77
C GLU A 154 2.30 -2.88 -6.67
N ARG A 155 1.65 -3.35 -7.74
CA ARG A 155 0.94 -2.48 -8.69
C ARG A 155 -0.26 -1.78 -8.04
N LEU A 156 -1.06 -2.51 -7.28
CA LEU A 156 -2.23 -1.96 -6.58
C LEU A 156 -1.85 -0.89 -5.55
N THR A 157 -0.77 -1.11 -4.79
CA THR A 157 -0.29 -0.10 -3.83
C THR A 157 0.15 1.19 -4.52
N LEU A 158 0.90 1.07 -5.62
CA LEU A 158 1.37 2.23 -6.37
C LEU A 158 0.20 3.01 -6.97
N GLU A 159 -0.76 2.32 -7.57
CA GLU A 159 -1.91 2.98 -8.17
C GLU A 159 -2.85 3.57 -7.12
N TRP A 160 -3.12 2.86 -6.03
CA TRP A 160 -3.88 3.41 -4.90
C TRP A 160 -3.25 4.69 -4.39
N LYS A 161 -1.92 4.70 -4.18
CA LYS A 161 -1.21 5.89 -3.71
C LYS A 161 -1.36 7.04 -4.70
N ARG A 162 -1.24 6.77 -6.00
CA ARG A 162 -1.43 7.78 -7.05
C ARG A 162 -2.85 8.33 -7.05
N SER A 163 -3.86 7.46 -7.00
CA SER A 163 -5.26 7.86 -7.09
C SER A 163 -5.69 8.70 -5.89
N VAL A 164 -5.32 8.28 -4.67
CA VAL A 164 -5.56 9.08 -3.45
C VAL A 164 -4.80 10.41 -3.52
N GLY A 165 -3.56 10.42 -4.04
CA GLY A 165 -2.76 11.63 -4.19
C GLY A 165 -3.44 12.66 -5.09
N LYS A 166 -3.97 12.24 -6.24
CA LYS A 166 -4.72 13.13 -7.12
C LYS A 166 -5.98 13.70 -6.47
N LEU A 167 -6.74 12.87 -5.77
CA LEU A 167 -7.93 13.34 -5.05
C LEU A 167 -7.57 14.39 -4.00
N ILE A 168 -6.42 14.24 -3.32
CA ILE A 168 -5.88 15.23 -2.38
C ILE A 168 -5.52 16.53 -3.12
N ASP A 169 -4.78 16.43 -4.22
CA ASP A 169 -4.36 17.58 -5.03
C ASP A 169 -5.58 18.36 -5.54
N GLU A 170 -6.61 17.66 -6.04
CA GLU A 170 -7.88 18.24 -6.47
C GLU A 170 -8.62 18.94 -5.33
N ARG A 171 -8.75 18.28 -4.17
CA ARG A 171 -9.36 18.86 -2.96
C ARG A 171 -8.63 20.13 -2.50
N ASP A 172 -7.31 20.11 -2.54
CA ASP A 172 -6.45 21.18 -2.06
C ASP A 172 -6.24 22.28 -3.13
N GLY A 173 -6.85 22.13 -4.31
CA GLY A 173 -6.77 23.10 -5.41
C GLY A 173 -5.38 23.17 -6.05
N VAL A 174 -4.56 22.15 -5.86
CA VAL A 174 -3.26 21.97 -6.52
C VAL A 174 -3.58 21.65 -7.98
N LYS A 175 -3.45 22.65 -8.85
CA LYS A 175 -3.72 22.47 -10.29
C LYS A 175 -2.80 21.39 -10.84
N ALA A 176 -3.39 20.29 -11.32
CA ALA A 176 -2.75 19.49 -12.34
C ALA A 176 -2.35 20.45 -13.47
N LYS A 177 -1.06 20.57 -13.75
CA LYS A 177 -0.61 21.29 -14.94
C LYS A 177 -0.99 20.42 -16.14
N ASP A 178 -2.25 20.45 -16.55
CA ASP A 178 -2.68 19.86 -17.81
C ASP A 178 -1.93 20.57 -18.94
N ASP A 179 -1.17 19.78 -19.73
CA ASP A 179 -1.12 19.61 -21.19
C ASP A 179 -1.66 20.73 -22.12
N SER A 180 -1.67 21.96 -21.64
CA SER A 180 -1.91 23.15 -22.44
C SER A 180 -0.65 23.41 -23.26
N LYS A 181 -0.73 22.95 -24.51
CA LYS A 181 -0.04 23.56 -25.65
C LYS A 181 -0.26 25.07 -25.64
N ASP A 182 0.43 25.81 -24.80
CA ASP A 182 0.73 27.20 -25.05
C ASP A 182 2.01 27.55 -24.29
N GLY A 183 3.07 27.69 -25.07
CA GLY A 183 4.41 27.84 -24.58
C GLY A 183 4.59 29.11 -23.76
N LEU A 184 5.17 28.94 -22.59
CA LEU A 184 6.17 29.85 -22.08
C LEU A 184 7.25 29.01 -21.38
N LYS A 185 8.44 28.98 -21.96
CA LYS A 185 9.64 28.45 -21.30
C LYS A 185 9.93 29.35 -20.11
N ASP A 186 9.74 28.82 -18.90
CA ASP A 186 10.37 29.35 -17.71
C ASP A 186 11.45 28.37 -17.26
N ASP A 187 12.66 28.89 -17.10
CA ASP A 187 13.92 28.17 -16.94
C ASP A 187 14.21 27.94 -15.44
N SER A 188 13.22 27.38 -14.73
CA SER A 188 13.36 27.01 -13.33
C SER A 188 13.25 25.50 -13.17
N THR A 189 14.40 24.86 -12.95
CA THR A 189 14.54 23.50 -12.45
C THR A 189 13.79 23.36 -11.11
N ASP A 190 12.62 22.76 -11.12
CA ASP A 190 11.98 22.19 -9.93
C ASP A 190 11.05 21.05 -10.36
N ASP A 191 11.16 19.91 -9.70
CA ASP A 191 10.70 18.59 -10.12
C ASP A 191 9.16 18.51 -10.28
N SER A 192 8.65 18.52 -11.53
CA SER A 192 7.23 18.30 -11.82
C SER A 192 6.85 16.82 -11.64
N LYS A 193 6.04 16.55 -10.60
CA LYS A 193 5.62 15.23 -10.13
C LYS A 193 4.69 14.41 -11.05
N ASP A 194 4.29 14.89 -12.23
CA ASP A 194 3.31 14.16 -13.07
C ASP A 194 3.60 14.14 -14.59
N ASP A 195 4.80 14.54 -15.03
CA ASP A 195 5.21 14.42 -16.44
C ASP A 195 5.86 13.06 -16.72
N LEU A 196 5.19 11.96 -16.36
CA LEU A 196 5.63 10.65 -16.81
C LEU A 196 5.55 10.60 -18.34
N ASN A 197 6.68 10.32 -19.00
CA ASN A 197 6.74 10.10 -20.45
C ASN A 197 5.54 9.26 -20.91
N PRO A 198 4.74 9.69 -21.90
CA PRO A 198 3.55 8.99 -22.37
C PRO A 198 3.79 7.52 -22.71
N VAL A 199 4.99 7.18 -23.20
CA VAL A 199 5.41 5.82 -23.50
C VAL A 199 5.55 4.99 -22.21
N PHE A 200 6.12 5.59 -21.16
CA PHE A 200 6.23 4.94 -19.86
C PHE A 200 4.87 4.78 -19.18
N ARG A 201 4.01 5.81 -19.26
CA ARG A 201 2.62 5.72 -18.80
C ARG A 201 1.88 4.58 -19.51
N ASN A 202 2.00 4.49 -20.83
CA ASN A 202 1.42 3.40 -21.62
C ASN A 202 1.92 2.02 -21.17
N LEU A 203 3.21 1.87 -20.86
CA LEU A 203 3.75 0.63 -20.28
C LEU A 203 3.13 0.30 -18.91
N LEU A 204 2.98 1.29 -18.02
CA LEU A 204 2.45 1.07 -16.68
C LEU A 204 0.96 0.68 -16.70
N TYR A 205 0.16 1.24 -17.59
CA TYR A 205 -1.29 1.08 -17.56
C TYR A 205 -1.86 0.11 -18.58
N ASN A 206 -1.18 -0.07 -19.72
CA ASN A 206 -1.74 -0.83 -20.83
C ASN A 206 -0.95 -2.11 -21.12
N ALA A 207 0.19 -2.37 -20.47
CA ALA A 207 0.88 -3.65 -20.66
C ALA A 207 -0.06 -4.85 -20.42
N GLY A 208 0.03 -5.84 -21.31
CA GLY A 208 -0.85 -7.02 -21.33
C GLY A 208 -2.15 -6.84 -22.12
N SER A 209 -2.50 -5.62 -22.53
CA SER A 209 -3.64 -5.34 -23.41
C SER A 209 -3.34 -5.79 -24.83
N SER A 210 -4.36 -6.28 -25.56
CA SER A 210 -4.36 -6.54 -27.00
C SER A 210 -3.93 -5.33 -27.82
N LYS A 211 -4.24 -4.11 -27.33
CA LYS A 211 -3.96 -2.84 -27.98
C LYS A 211 -2.59 -2.27 -27.62
N TYR A 212 -1.88 -2.91 -26.69
CA TYR A 212 -0.57 -2.43 -26.24
C TYR A 212 0.52 -2.74 -27.28
N VAL A 213 1.17 -1.68 -27.74
CA VAL A 213 2.33 -1.77 -28.63
C VAL A 213 3.59 -1.46 -27.81
N PRO A 214 4.49 -2.43 -27.59
CA PRO A 214 5.75 -2.21 -26.91
C PRO A 214 6.59 -1.14 -27.62
N GLN A 215 7.10 -0.19 -26.85
CA GLN A 215 7.93 0.90 -27.34
C GLN A 215 9.21 0.98 -26.51
N GLU A 216 10.28 1.47 -27.13
CA GLU A 216 11.54 1.67 -26.44
C GLU A 216 11.46 2.89 -25.50
N ILE A 217 11.87 2.70 -24.25
CA ILE A 217 11.94 3.77 -23.25
C ILE A 217 13.43 4.03 -22.99
N PRO A 218 13.95 5.21 -23.36
CA PRO A 218 15.35 5.55 -23.14
C PRO A 218 15.73 5.42 -21.67
N ASN A 219 16.92 4.87 -21.41
CA ASN A 219 17.51 4.70 -20.07
C ASN A 219 16.71 3.79 -19.10
N MET A 220 15.70 3.08 -19.59
CA MET A 220 15.02 2.07 -18.78
C MET A 220 15.87 0.81 -18.68
N ASP A 221 16.07 0.35 -17.44
CA ASP A 221 16.67 -0.95 -17.17
C ASP A 221 15.91 -2.07 -17.90
N THR A 222 16.64 -2.95 -18.61
CA THR A 222 16.02 -3.97 -19.48
C THR A 222 15.26 -5.01 -18.66
N PHE A 223 15.78 -5.36 -17.48
CA PHE A 223 15.12 -6.30 -16.57
C PHE A 223 13.80 -5.71 -16.06
N GLU A 224 13.81 -4.45 -15.63
CA GLU A 224 12.61 -3.74 -15.22
C GLU A 224 11.57 -3.63 -16.35
N ARG A 225 12.01 -3.26 -17.56
CA ARG A 225 11.12 -3.21 -18.72
C ARG A 225 10.46 -4.56 -18.95
N HIS A 226 11.24 -5.64 -18.89
CA HIS A 226 10.73 -6.99 -19.07
C HIS A 226 9.66 -7.32 -18.03
N LEU A 227 9.92 -7.05 -16.74
CA LEU A 227 8.94 -7.27 -15.67
C LEU A 227 7.65 -6.48 -15.91
N LEU A 228 7.74 -5.18 -16.22
CA LEU A 228 6.59 -4.31 -16.50
C LEU A 228 5.76 -4.78 -17.71
N THR A 229 6.42 -5.31 -18.74
CA THR A 229 5.72 -5.87 -19.91
C THR A 229 5.12 -7.25 -19.68
N THR A 230 5.52 -7.97 -18.63
CA THR A 230 5.16 -9.38 -18.41
C THR A 230 4.56 -9.59 -17.02
N THR A 231 5.36 -9.91 -16.00
CA THR A 231 4.91 -10.26 -14.65
C THR A 231 4.05 -9.17 -14.00
N LEU A 232 4.42 -7.90 -14.20
CA LEU A 232 3.76 -6.72 -13.62
C LEU A 232 2.72 -6.08 -14.56
N ALA A 233 2.42 -6.69 -15.70
CA ALA A 233 1.42 -6.18 -16.63
C ALA A 233 0.05 -6.12 -15.93
N PRO A 234 -0.68 -4.98 -15.95
CA PRO A 234 -1.98 -4.88 -15.27
C PRO A 234 -3.12 -5.54 -16.06
N ASN A 235 -2.98 -5.71 -17.37
CA ASN A 235 -4.04 -6.28 -18.21
C ASN A 235 -3.79 -7.75 -18.54
N GLU A 236 -4.86 -8.48 -18.79
CA GLU A 236 -4.83 -9.83 -19.37
C GLU A 236 -5.81 -9.87 -20.54
N SER A 237 -5.32 -10.42 -21.66
CA SER A 237 -6.04 -10.50 -22.92
C SER A 237 -5.92 -11.90 -23.52
N ASP A 238 -6.94 -12.36 -24.24
CA ASP A 238 -6.95 -13.62 -25.00
C ASP A 238 -6.32 -13.48 -26.41
N GLY A 239 -5.91 -12.29 -26.83
CA GLY A 239 -5.24 -12.06 -28.10
C GLY A 239 -5.51 -10.69 -28.73
N PRO A 240 -5.00 -10.44 -29.96
CA PRO A 240 -5.07 -9.13 -30.63
C PRO A 240 -6.47 -8.56 -30.88
N ASP A 241 -7.49 -9.42 -30.91
CA ASP A 241 -8.89 -9.05 -31.19
C ASP A 241 -9.77 -9.12 -29.93
N ASP A 242 -9.15 -9.13 -28.73
CA ASP A 242 -9.88 -9.21 -27.47
C ASP A 242 -10.39 -7.83 -27.04
N ASP A 243 -11.72 -7.66 -27.08
CA ASP A 243 -12.40 -6.46 -26.62
C ASP A 243 -12.91 -6.55 -25.17
N ASP A 244 -12.74 -7.70 -24.51
CA ASP A 244 -13.22 -7.97 -23.13
C ASP A 244 -12.03 -8.25 -22.19
N GLU A 245 -11.11 -7.30 -22.10
CA GLU A 245 -9.88 -7.46 -21.32
C GLU A 245 -10.14 -7.42 -19.82
N TRP A 246 -9.34 -8.17 -19.08
CA TRP A 246 -9.32 -8.09 -17.63
C TRP A 246 -8.26 -7.10 -17.17
N ASN A 247 -8.58 -6.20 -16.25
CA ASN A 247 -7.67 -5.17 -15.75
C ASN A 247 -7.57 -5.19 -14.22
N LEU A 248 -6.34 -5.27 -13.70
CA LEU A 248 -6.05 -5.33 -12.27
C LEU A 248 -6.63 -4.15 -11.47
N PHE A 249 -6.56 -2.94 -12.01
CA PHE A 249 -6.99 -1.74 -11.30
C PHE A 249 -8.52 -1.63 -11.29
N ASP A 250 -9.18 -1.92 -12.40
CA ASP A 250 -10.65 -1.87 -12.47
C ASP A 250 -11.31 -2.85 -11.49
N GLU A 251 -10.67 -4.00 -11.27
CA GLU A 251 -11.20 -5.10 -10.47
C GLU A 251 -11.01 -4.91 -8.96
N TYR A 252 -9.88 -4.34 -8.54
CA TYR A 252 -9.51 -4.33 -7.12
C TYR A 252 -9.33 -2.94 -6.52
N LEU A 253 -9.13 -1.90 -7.32
CA LEU A 253 -8.81 -0.58 -6.79
C LEU A 253 -10.05 0.08 -6.21
N VAL A 254 -10.09 0.20 -4.87
CA VAL A 254 -11.27 0.76 -4.17
C VAL A 254 -11.32 2.28 -4.23
N ALA A 255 -10.17 2.96 -4.12
CA ALA A 255 -10.11 4.41 -4.26
C ALA A 255 -10.02 4.79 -5.74
N ARG A 256 -11.06 5.44 -6.29
CA ARG A 256 -11.12 5.82 -7.70
C ARG A 256 -10.86 7.31 -7.88
N GLU A 257 -10.04 7.66 -8.87
CA GLU A 257 -9.67 9.04 -9.18
C GLU A 257 -10.88 9.91 -9.56
N ASP A 258 -11.93 9.31 -10.11
CA ASP A 258 -13.16 9.98 -10.53
C ASP A 258 -14.24 10.04 -9.44
N ASP A 259 -13.94 9.54 -8.23
CA ASP A 259 -14.85 9.55 -7.09
C ASP A 259 -14.21 10.27 -5.87
N PRO A 260 -14.48 11.58 -5.69
CA PRO A 260 -14.02 12.35 -4.54
C PRO A 260 -14.45 11.76 -3.19
N THR A 261 -15.55 10.99 -3.14
CA THR A 261 -16.00 10.34 -1.89
C THR A 261 -15.07 9.20 -1.46
N SER A 262 -14.16 8.76 -2.33
CA SER A 262 -13.09 7.82 -1.97
C SER A 262 -12.22 8.33 -0.81
N LEU A 263 -12.08 9.66 -0.64
CA LEU A 263 -11.34 10.25 0.50
C LEU A 263 -12.08 10.14 1.84
N ASP A 264 -13.40 9.94 1.82
CA ASP A 264 -14.20 9.79 3.05
C ASP A 264 -13.99 8.41 3.69
N SER A 265 -13.55 7.42 2.90
CA SER A 265 -13.26 6.06 3.37
C SER A 265 -11.80 5.92 3.80
N ARG A 266 -11.59 5.65 5.09
CA ARG A 266 -10.25 5.39 5.64
C ARG A 266 -9.66 4.05 5.23
N HIS A 267 -10.48 3.10 4.75
CA HIS A 267 -10.10 1.70 4.60
C HIS A 267 -9.88 1.25 3.15
N THR A 268 -9.57 2.18 2.25
CA THR A 268 -9.47 1.88 0.82
C THR A 268 -8.27 1.00 0.48
N LEU A 269 -7.13 1.15 1.18
CA LEU A 269 -5.94 0.33 0.93
C LEU A 269 -6.13 -1.08 1.48
N SER A 270 -6.62 -1.22 2.71
CA SER A 270 -6.87 -2.56 3.27
C SER A 270 -7.93 -3.31 2.49
N ALA A 271 -9.02 -2.66 2.05
CA ALA A 271 -10.03 -3.29 1.22
C ALA A 271 -9.46 -3.77 -0.12
N THR A 272 -8.65 -2.94 -0.79
CA THR A 272 -7.95 -3.28 -2.04
C THR A 272 -7.07 -4.53 -1.87
N LEU A 273 -6.17 -4.52 -0.87
CA LEU A 273 -5.22 -5.61 -0.64
C LEU A 273 -5.89 -6.88 -0.10
N PHE A 274 -6.95 -6.74 0.70
CA PHE A 274 -7.71 -7.87 1.22
C PHE A 274 -8.41 -8.64 0.09
N LEU A 275 -9.12 -7.94 -0.80
CA LEU A 275 -9.80 -8.57 -1.93
C LEU A 275 -8.79 -9.23 -2.88
N TRP A 276 -7.69 -8.53 -3.18
CA TRP A 276 -6.58 -9.10 -3.95
C TRP A 276 -6.05 -10.39 -3.33
N GLY A 277 -5.67 -10.37 -2.06
CA GLY A 277 -5.13 -11.53 -1.35
C GLY A 277 -6.10 -12.73 -1.33
N GLN A 278 -7.40 -12.48 -1.13
CA GLN A 278 -8.41 -13.53 -1.23
C GLN A 278 -8.44 -14.17 -2.61
N HIS A 279 -8.48 -13.36 -3.66
CA HIS A 279 -8.53 -13.86 -5.03
C HIS A 279 -7.23 -14.58 -5.44
N VAL A 280 -6.07 -14.16 -4.90
CA VAL A 280 -4.81 -14.91 -5.04
C VAL A 280 -4.95 -16.31 -4.47
N VAL A 281 -5.48 -16.46 -3.25
CA VAL A 281 -5.70 -17.78 -2.62
C VAL A 281 -6.65 -18.64 -3.47
N LEU A 282 -7.77 -18.07 -3.93
CA LEU A 282 -8.73 -18.77 -4.80
C LEU A 282 -8.11 -19.19 -6.14
N ALA A 283 -7.31 -18.33 -6.77
CA ALA A 283 -6.73 -18.61 -8.07
C ALA A 283 -5.61 -19.66 -8.00
N THR A 284 -4.78 -19.61 -6.96
CA THR A 284 -3.51 -20.35 -6.87
C THR A 284 -3.57 -21.63 -6.04
N SER A 285 -4.47 -21.72 -5.05
CA SER A 285 -4.51 -22.89 -4.16
C SER A 285 -4.99 -24.15 -4.88
N SER A 286 -4.25 -25.24 -4.69
CA SER A 286 -4.65 -26.58 -5.15
C SER A 286 -5.61 -27.29 -4.18
N ASN A 287 -5.76 -26.77 -2.96
CA ASN A 287 -6.43 -27.44 -1.85
C ASN A 287 -7.62 -26.60 -1.32
N LEU A 288 -8.40 -26.03 -2.23
CA LEU A 288 -9.60 -25.31 -1.86
C LEU A 288 -10.65 -26.25 -1.27
N THR A 289 -11.35 -25.77 -0.24
CA THR A 289 -12.57 -26.40 0.26
C THR A 289 -13.67 -26.35 -0.82
N GLU A 290 -14.73 -27.14 -0.71
CA GLU A 290 -15.86 -27.07 -1.66
C GLU A 290 -16.43 -25.66 -1.77
N LYS A 291 -16.61 -24.97 -0.64
CA LYS A 291 -17.02 -23.55 -0.61
C LYS A 291 -16.03 -22.65 -1.37
N GLY A 292 -14.72 -22.90 -1.23
CA GLY A 292 -13.70 -22.14 -1.96
C GLY A 292 -13.71 -22.40 -3.47
N LYS A 293 -14.06 -23.62 -3.89
CA LYS A 293 -14.25 -23.94 -5.33
C LYS A 293 -15.48 -23.25 -5.89
N GLU A 294 -16.60 -23.31 -5.18
CA GLU A 294 -17.84 -22.60 -5.55
C GLU A 294 -17.59 -21.08 -5.67
N GLN A 295 -16.91 -20.50 -4.68
CA GLN A 295 -16.56 -19.08 -4.69
C GLN A 295 -15.65 -18.73 -5.89
N LYS A 296 -14.62 -19.54 -6.15
CA LYS A 296 -13.75 -19.38 -7.32
C LYS A 296 -14.54 -19.39 -8.63
N GLU A 297 -15.46 -20.33 -8.80
CA GLU A 297 -16.30 -20.44 -10.00
C GLU A 297 -17.27 -19.26 -10.15
N ALA A 298 -17.75 -18.71 -9.03
CA ALA A 298 -18.67 -17.58 -9.03
C ALA A 298 -17.99 -16.22 -9.27
N GLU A 299 -16.77 -16.02 -8.73
CA GLU A 299 -16.11 -14.72 -8.70
C GLU A 299 -14.98 -14.57 -9.74
N LEU A 300 -14.38 -15.67 -10.21
CA LEU A 300 -13.18 -15.61 -11.06
C LEU A 300 -13.39 -16.26 -12.43
N THR A 301 -13.29 -15.46 -13.47
CA THR A 301 -13.23 -15.95 -14.85
C THR A 301 -11.90 -16.67 -15.14
N PRO A 302 -11.83 -17.53 -16.17
CA PRO A 302 -10.56 -18.14 -16.57
C PRO A 302 -9.47 -17.11 -16.89
N LYS A 303 -9.84 -15.98 -17.49
CA LYS A 303 -8.96 -14.84 -17.78
C LYS A 303 -8.41 -14.22 -16.50
N ALA A 304 -9.28 -13.90 -15.55
CA ALA A 304 -8.89 -13.41 -14.23
C ALA A 304 -7.93 -14.39 -13.51
N ILE A 305 -8.22 -15.70 -13.53
CA ILE A 305 -7.35 -16.71 -12.90
C ILE A 305 -5.94 -16.70 -13.51
N ARG A 306 -5.79 -16.56 -14.83
CA ARG A 306 -4.47 -16.47 -15.47
C ARG A 306 -3.74 -15.20 -15.07
N ALA A 307 -4.42 -14.06 -15.10
CA ALA A 307 -3.87 -12.77 -14.71
C ALA A 307 -3.40 -12.80 -13.24
N ILE A 308 -4.26 -13.26 -12.33
CA ILE A 308 -3.96 -13.34 -10.90
C ILE A 308 -2.78 -14.28 -10.66
N LYS A 309 -2.71 -15.45 -11.30
CA LYS A 309 -1.57 -16.36 -11.14
C LYS A 309 -0.24 -15.73 -11.59
N ARG A 310 -0.25 -14.94 -12.67
CA ARG A 310 0.92 -14.20 -13.14
C ARG A 310 1.33 -13.11 -12.14
N LEU A 311 0.35 -12.36 -11.64
CA LEU A 311 0.55 -11.23 -10.73
C LEU A 311 0.80 -11.66 -9.27
N ALA A 312 0.46 -12.89 -8.87
CA ALA A 312 0.77 -13.45 -7.56
C ALA A 312 2.25 -13.83 -7.38
N VAL A 313 3.08 -13.69 -8.42
CA VAL A 313 4.51 -13.95 -8.36
C VAL A 313 5.22 -12.78 -7.70
N THR A 314 6.08 -13.07 -6.72
CA THR A 314 7.02 -12.11 -6.11
C THR A 314 8.17 -11.79 -7.07
N PRO A 315 8.29 -10.55 -7.60
CA PRO A 315 9.36 -10.20 -8.52
C PRO A 315 10.69 -10.07 -7.76
N MET A 316 11.58 -11.04 -7.96
CA MET A 316 12.89 -11.05 -7.32
C MET A 316 13.85 -10.02 -7.96
N PRO A 317 14.81 -9.46 -7.21
CA PRO A 317 15.85 -8.62 -7.79
C PRO A 317 16.70 -9.40 -8.79
N ASP A 318 17.20 -8.72 -9.83
CA ASP A 318 18.18 -9.30 -10.74
C ASP A 318 19.52 -9.50 -10.01
N ILE A 319 19.72 -10.71 -9.50
CA ILE A 319 20.93 -11.14 -8.78
C ILE A 319 22.18 -10.93 -9.65
N GLN A 320 22.10 -11.11 -10.97
CA GLN A 320 23.28 -10.96 -11.83
C GLN A 320 23.71 -9.50 -11.94
N SER A 321 22.76 -8.57 -12.02
CA SER A 321 23.05 -7.13 -12.01
C SER A 321 23.38 -6.60 -10.61
N ALA A 322 22.69 -7.07 -9.57
CA ALA A 322 22.88 -6.64 -8.19
C ALA A 322 24.27 -6.98 -7.62
N PHE A 323 24.89 -8.08 -8.05
CA PHE A 323 26.21 -8.51 -7.54
C PHE A 323 27.39 -8.28 -8.51
N ARG A 324 27.16 -7.91 -9.78
CA ARG A 324 28.23 -7.47 -10.70
C ARG A 324 28.56 -5.98 -10.59
N GLY A 325 27.64 -5.16 -10.09
CA GLY A 325 27.80 -3.71 -9.94
C GLY A 325 28.59 -3.25 -8.72
N GLY A 326 29.43 -4.10 -8.10
CA GLY A 326 30.16 -3.84 -6.86
C GLY A 326 30.91 -2.51 -6.82
N ARG A 327 30.21 -1.45 -6.41
CA ARG A 327 30.71 -0.23 -5.79
C ARG A 327 29.72 0.15 -4.70
N PHE A 328 29.96 -0.39 -3.52
CA PHE A 328 29.57 0.27 -2.27
C PHE A 328 30.60 1.37 -1.97
#